data_AF-A0AAV1IKP0-F1
#
_entry.id   AF-A0AAV1IKP0-F1
#
_cell.length_a   1.000
_cell.length_b   1.000
_cell.length_c   1.000
_cell.angle_alpha   90.00
_cell.angle_beta   90.00
_cell.angle_gamma   90.00
#
_symmetry.space_group_name_H-M   'P 1'
#
loop_
_entity.id
_entity.type
_entity.pdbx_description
1 polymer ?
#
loop_
_entity_poly.entity_id
_entity_poly.type
_entity_poly.pdbx_seq_one_letter_code
_entity_poly.pdbx_strand_id
1 'polypeptide(L)'
;MVLVYGVGIWVTIANAWFFMAAIGTDLLWLRFYLFAAYVSLLIAGLTNFPPWGTWHRINGDLWILGGILWPFIVGLFHLQGLSVLCWDERPVRLASSDDEALWRLAYRRSGMGRLEFKQALKLGRWRRFRKGEVIFDTQGERAASATSLHLLVEGVAVLTAKRDEGNSATSSLYSGYLFNLAVCNAFGVYIGLERAPIEKVVATTDCLLYKWDLDAVEKMASPACAALAAAWRNLVLYAVGAAFSSTCDDIYASNGDSEVPGFLEGARSRDLVEPLSEEEQQRIHPWSWLKWFVLMHNPIVPSGLRHNSMPNSGMRARGRLLASSTTSDTLLSHRSSTRLHMTYSEKIASHC
;
A
#
# COMPACT_ATOMS: atom_id res chain seq x y z
N MET A 1 12.89 -22.76 35.27
CA MET A 1 14.14 -23.45 35.66
C MET A 1 14.72 -24.06 34.39
N VAL A 2 15.61 -23.33 33.71
CA VAL A 2 16.32 -23.84 32.52
C VAL A 2 17.48 -24.68 33.04
N LEU A 3 17.48 -25.98 32.74
CA LEU A 3 18.61 -26.87 33.02
C LEU A 3 19.82 -26.40 32.22
N VAL A 4 20.68 -25.58 32.83
CA VAL A 4 22.02 -25.24 32.33
C VAL A 4 23.00 -26.29 32.85
N TYR A 5 22.79 -27.55 32.48
CA TYR A 5 23.78 -28.60 32.67
C TYR A 5 24.10 -29.20 31.31
N GLY A 6 25.30 -28.90 30.80
CA GLY A 6 25.92 -29.65 29.70
C GLY A 6 25.74 -29.11 28.29
N VAL A 7 25.22 -27.89 28.09
CA VAL A 7 25.11 -27.26 26.76
C VAL A 7 26.14 -26.12 26.67
N GLY A 8 26.99 -26.12 25.63
CA GLY A 8 28.08 -25.15 25.50
C GLY A 8 27.58 -23.70 25.40
N ILE A 9 28.38 -22.73 25.83
CA ILE A 9 27.98 -21.30 25.89
C ILE A 9 27.39 -20.79 24.57
N TRP A 10 27.95 -21.20 23.44
CA TRP A 10 27.46 -20.84 22.11
C TRP A 10 26.08 -21.40 21.77
N VAL A 11 25.74 -22.58 22.29
CA VAL A 11 24.40 -23.17 22.13
C VAL A 11 23.39 -22.45 23.02
N THR A 12 23.78 -22.06 24.23
CA THR A 12 22.94 -21.21 25.10
C THR A 12 22.65 -19.87 24.43
N ILE A 13 23.66 -19.24 23.83
CA ILE A 13 23.52 -18.00 23.05
C ILE A 13 22.61 -18.23 21.83
N ALA A 14 22.79 -19.33 21.09
CA ALA A 14 21.92 -19.67 19.96
C ALA A 14 20.45 -19.80 20.38
N ASN A 15 20.19 -20.49 21.50
CA ASN A 15 18.83 -20.63 22.05
C ASN A 15 18.22 -19.28 22.46
N ALA A 16 19.02 -18.38 23.03
CA ALA A 16 18.58 -17.02 23.31
C ALA A 16 18.18 -16.29 22.02
N TRP A 17 18.98 -16.40 20.95
CA TRP A 17 18.63 -15.81 19.65
C TRP A 17 17.38 -16.43 19.01
N PHE A 18 17.22 -17.76 19.07
CA PHE A 18 15.98 -18.41 18.61
C PHE A 18 14.76 -17.93 19.39
N PHE A 19 14.89 -17.76 20.71
CA PHE A 19 13.82 -17.20 21.53
C PHE A 19 13.49 -15.77 21.12
N MET A 20 14.49 -14.91 20.90
CA MET A 20 14.29 -13.54 20.40
C MET A 20 13.60 -13.53 19.02
N ALA A 21 13.96 -14.46 18.13
CA ALA A 21 13.29 -14.64 16.84
C ALA A 21 11.82 -15.09 16.99
N ALA A 22 11.52 -15.93 17.99
CA ALA A 22 10.17 -16.44 18.24
C ALA A 22 9.21 -15.38 18.81
N ILE A 23 9.73 -14.41 19.56
CA ILE A 23 8.93 -13.28 20.08
C ILE A 23 8.95 -12.04 19.16
N GLY A 24 9.82 -12.05 18.15
CA GLY A 24 9.97 -10.97 17.19
C GLY A 24 8.85 -10.99 16.15
N THR A 25 8.17 -9.86 15.95
CA THR A 25 7.06 -9.75 14.98
C THR A 25 7.49 -9.23 13.61
N ASP A 26 8.71 -8.71 13.52
CA ASP A 26 9.25 -8.09 12.32
C ASP A 26 10.25 -8.98 11.61
N LEU A 27 10.17 -9.02 10.29
CA LEU A 27 10.99 -9.94 9.50
C LEU A 27 12.45 -9.52 9.44
N LEU A 28 12.78 -8.23 9.46
CA LEU A 28 14.18 -7.81 9.45
C LEU A 28 14.87 -8.31 10.72
N TRP A 29 14.25 -8.09 11.88
CA TRP A 29 14.76 -8.61 13.16
C TRP A 29 14.71 -10.12 13.26
N LEU A 30 13.64 -10.75 12.81
CA LEU A 30 13.54 -12.21 12.78
C LEU A 30 14.68 -12.81 11.95
N ARG A 31 14.99 -12.23 10.77
CA ARG A 31 16.11 -12.66 9.94
C ARG A 31 17.46 -12.38 10.62
N PHE A 32 17.61 -11.25 11.30
CA PHE A 32 18.80 -10.93 12.09
C PHE A 32 19.03 -11.94 13.22
N TYR A 33 18.03 -12.21 14.06
CA TYR A 33 18.14 -13.14 15.17
C TYR A 33 18.37 -14.57 14.71
N LEU A 34 17.69 -15.02 13.66
CA LEU A 34 17.94 -16.35 13.09
C LEU A 34 19.37 -16.44 12.53
N PHE A 35 19.85 -15.42 11.80
CA PHE A 35 21.24 -15.39 11.34
C PHE A 35 22.22 -15.48 12.52
N ALA A 36 22.03 -14.68 13.57
CA ALA A 36 22.86 -14.71 14.77
C ALA A 36 22.82 -16.08 15.50
N ALA A 37 21.65 -16.72 15.55
CA ALA A 37 21.48 -18.06 16.10
C ALA A 37 22.30 -19.09 15.33
N TYR A 38 22.24 -19.09 13.99
CA TYR A 38 22.99 -20.01 13.15
C TYR A 38 24.49 -19.75 13.14
N VAL A 39 24.93 -18.49 13.24
CA VAL A 39 26.35 -18.15 13.48
C VAL A 39 26.82 -18.73 14.82
N SER A 40 26.00 -18.60 15.88
CA SER A 40 26.33 -19.14 17.19
C SER A 40 26.40 -20.68 17.18
N LEU A 41 25.49 -21.35 16.47
CA LEU A 41 25.55 -22.81 16.25
C LEU A 41 26.77 -23.24 15.44
N LEU A 42 27.14 -22.47 14.40
CA LEU A 42 28.34 -22.74 13.61
C LEU A 42 29.60 -22.63 14.47
N ILE A 43 29.71 -21.59 15.30
CA ILE A 43 30.81 -21.45 16.25
C ILE A 43 30.79 -22.63 17.23
N ALA A 44 29.64 -23.02 17.77
CA ALA A 44 29.52 -24.18 18.65
C ALA A 44 30.01 -25.48 17.98
N GLY A 45 29.68 -25.68 16.70
CA GLY A 45 30.17 -26.79 15.89
C GLY A 45 31.69 -26.76 15.76
N LEU A 46 32.25 -25.60 15.39
CA LEU A 46 33.70 -25.43 15.17
C LEU A 46 34.53 -25.49 16.46
N THR A 47 33.98 -25.07 17.61
CA THR A 47 34.70 -25.09 18.89
C THR A 47 34.57 -26.42 19.64
N ASN A 48 34.03 -27.46 19.00
CA ASN A 48 33.56 -28.71 19.60
C ASN A 48 32.50 -28.45 20.68
N PHE A 49 31.22 -28.72 20.36
CA PHE A 49 30.12 -28.91 21.32
C PHE A 49 30.67 -29.52 22.62
N PRO A 50 30.16 -29.13 23.81
CA PRO A 50 30.73 -29.52 25.11
C PRO A 50 31.14 -30.99 25.08
N PRO A 51 32.32 -31.36 25.62
CA PRO A 51 33.02 -32.62 25.32
C PRO A 51 32.21 -33.82 25.83
N TRP A 52 31.15 -34.16 25.11
CA TRP A 52 30.37 -35.36 25.29
C TRP A 52 31.21 -36.44 24.62
N GLY A 53 32.04 -37.08 25.44
CA GLY A 53 33.07 -38.03 25.02
C GLY A 53 32.59 -39.01 23.95
N THR A 54 33.53 -39.45 23.12
CA THR A 54 33.38 -40.50 22.09
C THR A 54 32.31 -40.31 21.00
N TRP A 55 31.32 -39.41 21.14
CA TRP A 55 30.22 -39.28 20.17
C TRP A 55 30.69 -38.77 18.80
N HIS A 56 31.63 -37.81 18.81
CA HIS A 56 32.29 -37.32 17.58
C HIS A 56 33.12 -38.41 16.88
N ARG A 57 33.58 -39.44 17.61
CA ARG A 57 34.35 -40.56 17.05
C ARG A 57 33.46 -41.63 16.41
N ILE A 58 32.19 -41.71 16.81
CA ILE A 58 31.25 -42.75 16.33
C ILE A 58 30.41 -42.24 15.16
N ASN A 59 30.11 -40.93 15.11
CA ASN A 59 29.20 -40.33 14.12
C ASN A 59 29.76 -39.02 13.50
N GLY A 60 31.03 -39.03 13.08
CA GLY A 60 31.71 -37.86 12.51
C GLY A 60 30.95 -37.20 11.36
N ASP A 61 30.39 -37.98 10.44
CA ASP A 61 29.64 -37.47 9.29
C ASP A 61 28.35 -36.74 9.70
N LEU A 62 27.61 -37.27 10.68
CA LEU A 62 26.41 -36.62 11.22
C LEU A 62 26.76 -35.32 11.96
N TRP A 63 27.94 -35.25 12.59
CA TRP A 63 28.43 -34.03 13.22
C TRP A 63 28.80 -32.95 12.20
N ILE A 64 29.51 -33.30 11.12
CA ILE A 64 29.82 -32.35 10.04
C ILE A 64 28.52 -31.84 9.42
N LEU A 65 27.60 -32.75 9.12
CA LEU A 65 26.33 -32.43 8.47
C LEU A 65 25.45 -31.53 9.35
N GLY A 66 25.20 -31.92 10.59
CA GLY A 66 24.27 -31.22 11.48
C GLY A 66 24.86 -30.05 12.27
N GLY A 67 26.14 -30.13 12.63
CA GLY A 67 26.82 -29.13 13.46
C GLY A 67 27.50 -28.01 12.69
N ILE A 68 27.86 -28.24 11.42
CA ILE A 68 28.60 -27.27 10.60
C ILE A 68 27.84 -26.97 9.30
N LEU A 69 27.59 -27.97 8.46
CA LEU A 69 27.06 -27.75 7.11
C LEU A 69 25.64 -27.15 7.17
N TRP A 70 24.76 -27.71 8.00
CA TRP A 70 23.38 -27.25 8.11
C TRP A 70 23.29 -25.81 8.67
N PRO A 71 23.92 -25.46 9.81
CA PRO A 71 23.96 -24.08 10.29
C PRO A 71 24.57 -23.10 9.29
N PHE A 72 25.60 -23.53 8.54
CA PHE A 72 26.20 -22.71 7.50
C PHE A 72 25.22 -22.41 6.36
N ILE A 73 24.62 -23.43 5.75
CA ILE A 73 23.67 -23.27 4.64
C ILE A 73 22.47 -22.43 5.07
N VAL A 74 21.84 -22.77 6.20
CA VAL A 74 20.67 -22.04 6.69
C VAL A 74 21.04 -20.61 7.09
N GLY A 75 22.21 -20.42 7.72
CA GLY A 75 22.77 -19.11 8.02
C GLY A 75 22.92 -18.23 6.79
N LEU A 76 23.41 -18.78 5.67
CA LEU A 76 23.52 -18.03 4.39
C LEU A 76 22.16 -17.57 3.87
N PHE A 77 21.12 -18.41 3.93
CA PHE A 77 19.77 -18.00 3.53
C PHE A 77 19.23 -16.87 4.41
N HIS A 78 19.48 -16.89 5.72
CA HIS A 78 19.10 -15.80 6.61
C HIS A 78 19.91 -14.53 6.35
N LEU A 79 21.22 -14.65 6.09
CA LEU A 79 22.07 -13.53 5.72
C LEU A 79 21.63 -12.87 4.42
N GLN A 80 21.29 -13.66 3.40
CA GLN A 80 20.76 -13.15 2.14
C GLN A 80 19.46 -12.38 2.36
N GLY A 81 18.50 -12.98 3.08
CA GLY A 81 17.24 -12.31 3.40
C GLY A 81 17.43 -11.04 4.22
N LEU A 82 18.30 -11.07 5.25
CA LEU A 82 18.67 -9.92 6.05
C LEU A 82 19.30 -8.81 5.19
N SER A 83 20.20 -9.17 4.29
CA SER A 83 20.90 -8.21 3.41
C SER A 83 19.93 -7.51 2.47
N VAL A 84 18.95 -8.25 1.91
CA VAL A 84 17.88 -7.67 1.08
C VAL A 84 17.01 -6.72 1.89
N LEU A 85 16.55 -7.13 3.08
CA LEU A 85 15.71 -6.28 3.92
C LEU A 85 16.45 -5.01 4.38
N CYS A 86 17.72 -5.12 4.78
CA CYS A 86 18.57 -3.95 5.06
C CYS A 86 18.75 -3.06 3.82
N TRP A 87 18.81 -3.66 2.62
CA TRP A 87 18.90 -2.90 1.38
C TRP A 87 17.61 -2.12 1.12
N ASP A 88 16.45 -2.72 1.42
CA ASP A 88 15.13 -2.12 1.23
C ASP A 88 14.87 -0.94 2.18
N GLU A 89 15.47 -0.91 3.38
CA GLU A 89 15.35 0.24 4.30
C GLU A 89 16.05 1.52 3.82
N ARG A 90 16.76 1.49 2.70
CA ARG A 90 17.46 2.67 2.18
C ARG A 90 16.48 3.76 1.76
N PRO A 91 16.79 5.04 2.05
CA PRO A 91 16.04 6.16 1.51
C PRO A 91 16.02 6.11 -0.03
N VAL A 92 14.83 5.95 -0.59
CA VAL A 92 14.61 6.02 -2.03
C VAL A 92 14.23 7.46 -2.40
N ARG A 93 14.92 8.01 -3.40
CA ARG A 93 14.53 9.26 -4.06
C ARG A 93 14.04 8.95 -5.46
N LEU A 94 12.97 9.61 -5.88
CA LEU A 94 12.50 9.57 -7.25
C LEU A 94 13.21 10.66 -8.09
N ALA A 95 13.26 10.46 -9.40
CA ALA A 95 14.13 11.24 -10.27
C ALA A 95 13.60 12.67 -10.51
N SER A 96 12.28 12.82 -10.61
CA SER A 96 11.63 14.10 -10.91
C SER A 96 10.57 14.49 -9.87
N SER A 97 10.21 15.77 -9.84
CA SER A 97 9.10 16.29 -9.04
C SER A 97 7.76 15.69 -9.47
N ASP A 98 7.59 15.42 -10.76
CA ASP A 98 6.39 14.77 -11.30
C ASP A 98 6.30 13.30 -10.85
N ASP A 99 7.42 12.58 -10.77
CA ASP A 99 7.46 11.23 -10.21
C ASP A 99 7.13 11.22 -8.70
N GLU A 100 7.63 12.20 -7.93
CA GLU A 100 7.26 12.38 -6.51
C GLU A 100 5.78 12.77 -6.34
N ALA A 101 5.22 13.58 -7.24
CA ALA A 101 3.78 13.85 -7.24
C ALA A 101 2.98 12.58 -7.48
N LEU A 102 3.35 11.82 -8.51
CA LEU A 102 2.70 10.58 -8.87
C LEU A 102 2.80 9.51 -7.76
N TRP A 103 3.94 9.44 -7.08
CA TRP A 103 4.12 8.59 -5.91
C TRP A 103 3.21 9.01 -4.76
N ARG A 104 3.07 10.30 -4.45
CA ARG A 104 2.18 10.77 -3.38
C ARG A 104 0.74 10.35 -3.61
N LEU A 105 0.27 10.43 -4.85
CA LEU A 105 -1.05 9.92 -5.23
C LEU A 105 -1.18 8.43 -4.93
N ALA A 106 -0.24 7.60 -5.39
CA ALA A 106 -0.26 6.16 -5.14
C ALA A 106 -0.15 5.83 -3.64
N TYR A 107 0.73 6.52 -2.92
CA TYR A 107 0.91 6.36 -1.47
C TYR A 107 -0.38 6.67 -0.70
N ARG A 108 -1.03 7.80 -1.00
CA ARG A 108 -2.25 8.20 -0.30
C ARG A 108 -3.44 7.30 -0.60
N ARG A 109 -3.54 6.79 -1.83
CA ARG A 109 -4.68 5.98 -2.28
C ARG A 109 -4.53 4.49 -2.02
N SER A 110 -3.30 3.97 -1.90
CA SER A 110 -3.06 2.54 -1.74
C SER A 110 -1.99 2.14 -0.74
N GLY A 111 -1.26 3.10 -0.16
CA GLY A 111 -0.16 2.86 0.76
C GLY A 111 1.14 2.44 0.06
N MET A 112 1.23 2.61 -1.27
CA MET A 112 2.40 2.16 -2.03
C MET A 112 3.67 2.91 -1.62
N GLY A 113 4.66 2.17 -1.11
CA GLY A 113 5.96 2.69 -0.74
C GLY A 113 6.76 3.18 -1.95
N ARG A 114 7.82 3.96 -1.70
CA ARG A 114 8.67 4.51 -2.77
C ARG A 114 9.39 3.41 -3.56
N LEU A 115 9.79 2.33 -2.89
CA LEU A 115 10.47 1.20 -3.54
C LEU A 115 9.58 0.52 -4.57
N GLU A 116 8.36 0.16 -4.15
CA GLU A 116 7.36 -0.48 -5.00
C GLU A 116 7.00 0.46 -6.15
N PHE A 117 6.75 1.73 -5.83
CA PHE A 117 6.38 2.71 -6.84
C PHE A 117 7.52 2.99 -7.85
N LYS A 118 8.78 2.95 -7.41
CA LYS A 118 9.93 3.06 -8.32
C LYS A 118 9.97 1.90 -9.33
N GLN A 119 9.53 0.70 -8.95
CA GLN A 119 9.40 -0.40 -9.92
C GLN A 119 8.25 -0.14 -10.90
N ALA A 120 7.12 0.39 -10.42
CA ALA A 120 6.02 0.79 -11.30
C ALA A 120 6.42 1.88 -12.30
N LEU A 121 7.22 2.86 -11.86
CA LEU A 121 7.72 3.93 -12.74
C LEU A 121 8.58 3.38 -13.88
N LYS A 122 9.50 2.45 -13.60
CA LYS A 122 10.37 1.86 -14.64
C LYS A 122 9.61 1.22 -15.80
N LEU A 123 8.37 0.81 -15.57
CA LEU A 123 7.55 0.07 -16.53
C LEU A 123 6.53 0.98 -17.25
N GLY A 124 6.41 2.24 -16.85
CA GLY A 124 5.51 3.19 -17.49
C GLY A 124 6.25 4.34 -18.17
N ARG A 125 5.48 5.26 -18.75
CA ARG A 125 6.00 6.42 -19.46
C ARG A 125 5.08 7.62 -19.39
N TRP A 126 5.67 8.80 -19.28
CA TRP A 126 4.97 10.07 -19.40
C TRP A 126 4.52 10.31 -20.85
N ARG A 127 3.30 10.85 -21.01
CA ARG A 127 2.74 11.26 -22.29
C ARG A 127 2.01 12.59 -22.14
N ARG A 128 2.18 13.48 -23.13
CA ARG A 128 1.46 14.75 -23.22
C ARG A 128 0.54 14.70 -24.42
N PHE A 129 -0.65 15.24 -24.25
CA PHE A 129 -1.65 15.38 -25.30
C PHE A 129 -2.13 16.81 -25.32
N ARG A 130 -2.32 17.36 -26.52
CA ARG A 130 -2.90 18.69 -26.70
C ARG A 130 -4.42 18.61 -26.64
N LYS A 131 -5.06 19.72 -26.30
CA LYS A 131 -6.51 19.87 -26.42
C LYS A 131 -7.01 19.39 -27.80
N GLY A 132 -8.03 18.53 -27.77
CA GLY A 132 -8.65 17.92 -28.95
C GLY A 132 -8.01 16.61 -29.41
N GLU A 133 -6.84 16.24 -28.90
CA GLU A 133 -6.19 14.98 -29.29
C GLU A 133 -6.88 13.75 -28.67
N VAL A 134 -6.94 12.68 -29.47
CA VAL A 134 -7.51 11.40 -29.04
C VAL A 134 -6.47 10.63 -28.22
N ILE A 135 -6.72 10.46 -26.93
CA ILE A 135 -5.81 9.75 -26.01
C ILE A 135 -5.95 8.23 -26.20
N PHE A 136 -7.18 7.77 -26.35
CA PHE A 136 -7.54 6.35 -26.43
C PHE A 136 -8.65 6.18 -27.46
N ASP A 137 -8.54 5.15 -28.29
CA ASP A 137 -9.54 4.81 -29.31
C ASP A 137 -9.50 3.31 -29.57
N THR A 138 -10.64 2.63 -29.44
CA THR A 138 -10.76 1.19 -29.75
C THR A 138 -10.93 0.87 -31.23
N GLN A 139 -11.40 1.82 -32.05
CA GLN A 139 -11.74 1.59 -33.45
C GLN A 139 -10.79 2.28 -34.45
N GLY A 140 -9.95 3.20 -33.96
CA GLY A 140 -9.02 3.97 -34.79
C GLY A 140 -7.57 3.45 -34.83
N GLU A 141 -6.70 4.23 -35.47
CA GLU A 141 -5.25 3.96 -35.64
C GLU A 141 -4.47 3.79 -34.32
N ARG A 142 -5.06 4.16 -33.18
CA ARG A 142 -4.46 4.07 -31.83
C ARG A 142 -4.91 2.83 -31.03
N ALA A 143 -5.32 1.76 -31.70
CA ALA A 143 -5.70 0.48 -31.08
C ALA A 143 -4.64 -0.08 -30.10
N ALA A 144 -3.33 0.18 -30.31
CA ALA A 144 -2.28 -0.20 -29.37
C ALA A 144 -2.37 0.51 -27.99
N SER A 145 -3.14 1.60 -27.87
CA SER A 145 -3.44 2.23 -26.57
C SER A 145 -4.66 1.62 -25.89
N ALA A 146 -5.42 0.78 -26.60
CA ALA A 146 -6.55 0.01 -26.07
C ALA A 146 -6.11 -1.02 -25.02
N THR A 147 -4.84 -1.43 -25.05
CA THR A 147 -4.24 -2.40 -24.12
C THR A 147 -3.44 -1.74 -23.01
N SER A 148 -3.61 -0.44 -22.76
CA SER A 148 -2.78 0.28 -21.78
C SER A 148 -3.61 0.89 -20.68
N LEU A 149 -3.10 0.80 -19.45
CA LEU A 149 -3.62 1.53 -18.30
C LEU A 149 -3.09 2.97 -18.35
N HIS A 150 -3.98 3.92 -18.11
CA HIS A 150 -3.62 5.34 -18.11
C HIS A 150 -4.04 5.98 -16.80
N LEU A 151 -3.18 6.85 -16.28
CA LEU A 151 -3.50 7.78 -15.23
C LEU A 151 -3.44 9.20 -15.78
N LEU A 152 -4.52 9.95 -15.62
CA LEU A 152 -4.54 11.38 -15.90
C LEU A 152 -3.90 12.14 -14.73
N VAL A 153 -2.78 12.82 -14.96
CA VAL A 153 -2.05 13.57 -13.92
C VAL A 153 -2.44 15.04 -13.92
N GLU A 154 -2.72 15.61 -15.09
CA GLU A 154 -3.10 17.01 -15.25
C GLU A 154 -3.99 17.15 -16.47
N GLY A 155 -4.92 18.11 -16.43
CA GLY A 155 -5.90 18.36 -17.49
C GLY A 155 -7.24 17.63 -17.27
N VAL A 156 -8.13 17.84 -18.24
CA VAL A 156 -9.46 17.23 -18.31
C VAL A 156 -9.58 16.46 -19.63
N ALA A 157 -10.11 15.24 -19.55
CA ALA A 157 -10.46 14.46 -20.72
C ALA A 157 -11.93 14.03 -20.65
N VAL A 158 -12.54 13.76 -21.80
CA VAL A 158 -13.87 13.16 -21.87
C VAL A 158 -13.74 11.72 -22.34
N LEU A 159 -14.30 10.81 -21.56
CA LEU A 159 -14.42 9.40 -21.85
C LEU A 159 -15.80 9.13 -22.42
N THR A 160 -15.85 8.44 -23.57
CA THR A 160 -17.06 7.95 -24.20
C THR A 160 -17.08 6.44 -24.09
N ALA A 161 -18.14 5.89 -23.50
CA ALA A 161 -18.34 4.45 -23.33
C ALA A 161 -19.65 4.00 -23.98
N LYS A 162 -19.63 2.81 -24.57
CA LYS A 162 -20.80 2.25 -25.27
C LYS A 162 -21.83 1.73 -24.27
N ARG A 163 -23.07 2.21 -24.32
CA ARG A 163 -24.18 1.66 -23.52
C ARG A 163 -24.92 0.59 -24.31
N ASP A 164 -25.60 -0.32 -23.60
CA ASP A 164 -26.59 -1.20 -24.19
C ASP A 164 -27.60 -0.35 -25.01
N GLU A 165 -27.99 -0.83 -26.20
CA GLU A 165 -28.87 -0.13 -27.19
C GLU A 165 -28.17 0.84 -28.18
N GLY A 166 -26.84 0.90 -28.22
CA GLY A 166 -26.11 1.71 -29.21
C GLY A 166 -26.01 3.21 -28.88
N ASN A 167 -26.54 3.61 -27.72
CA ASN A 167 -26.30 4.93 -27.14
C ASN A 167 -24.92 4.97 -26.48
N SER A 168 -24.24 6.10 -26.54
CA SER A 168 -22.96 6.31 -25.83
C SER A 168 -23.17 7.17 -24.59
N ALA A 169 -22.54 6.80 -23.49
CA ALA A 169 -22.45 7.63 -22.30
C ALA A 169 -21.12 8.39 -22.30
N THR A 170 -21.15 9.67 -21.93
CA THR A 170 -19.93 10.47 -21.78
C THR A 170 -19.72 10.82 -20.32
N SER A 171 -18.47 10.77 -19.87
CA SER A 171 -18.07 11.19 -18.53
C SER A 171 -16.75 11.97 -18.59
N SER A 172 -16.62 12.98 -17.72
CA SER A 172 -15.37 13.71 -17.58
C SER A 172 -14.40 12.95 -16.69
N LEU A 173 -13.14 12.88 -17.12
CA LEU A 173 -12.01 12.39 -16.37
C LEU A 173 -11.17 13.57 -15.91
N TYR A 174 -10.80 13.55 -14.63
CA TYR A 174 -10.01 14.60 -13.99
C TYR A 174 -8.68 14.07 -13.49
N SER A 175 -7.83 14.97 -13.02
CA SER A 175 -6.54 14.62 -12.42
C SER A 175 -6.69 13.56 -11.31
N GLY A 176 -5.81 12.56 -11.34
CA GLY A 176 -5.82 11.40 -10.46
C GLY A 176 -6.70 10.24 -10.94
N TYR A 177 -7.45 10.36 -12.04
CA TYR A 177 -8.32 9.26 -12.50
C TYR A 177 -7.52 8.22 -13.28
N LEU A 178 -7.76 6.95 -12.97
CA LEU A 178 -7.32 5.80 -13.76
C LEU A 178 -8.43 5.43 -14.76
N PHE A 179 -8.07 5.15 -16.00
CA PHE A 179 -9.00 4.65 -17.01
C PHE A 179 -8.39 3.53 -17.84
N ASN A 180 -9.27 2.78 -18.53
CA ASN A 180 -8.99 1.45 -19.05
C ASN A 180 -8.66 0.43 -17.95
N LEU A 181 -9.53 0.39 -16.93
CA LEU A 181 -9.39 -0.49 -15.77
C LEU A 181 -9.50 -1.98 -16.12
N ALA A 182 -9.97 -2.34 -17.32
CA ALA A 182 -9.96 -3.70 -17.87
C ALA A 182 -8.62 -4.41 -17.67
N VAL A 183 -7.54 -3.69 -17.96
CA VAL A 183 -6.17 -4.15 -17.87
C VAL A 183 -5.78 -4.50 -16.42
N CYS A 184 -6.45 -3.91 -15.43
CA CYS A 184 -6.23 -4.20 -14.02
C CYS A 184 -6.81 -5.55 -13.56
N ASN A 185 -7.56 -6.27 -14.41
CA ASN A 185 -7.95 -7.67 -14.14
C ASN A 185 -6.72 -8.55 -13.88
N ALA A 186 -5.55 -8.19 -14.43
CA ALA A 186 -4.26 -8.83 -14.14
C ALA A 186 -3.92 -8.84 -12.64
N PHE A 187 -4.36 -7.85 -11.86
CA PHE A 187 -4.13 -7.79 -10.41
C PHE A 187 -5.12 -8.63 -9.59
N GLY A 188 -6.03 -9.35 -10.25
CA GLY A 188 -7.07 -10.15 -9.61
C GLY A 188 -8.24 -9.34 -9.04
N VAL A 189 -8.41 -8.08 -9.46
CA VAL A 189 -9.65 -7.33 -9.24
C VAL A 189 -10.57 -7.62 -10.40
N TYR A 190 -11.65 -8.38 -10.18
CA TYR A 190 -12.63 -8.59 -11.24
C TYR A 190 -13.49 -7.34 -11.40
N ILE A 191 -13.15 -6.52 -12.40
CA ILE A 191 -13.89 -5.29 -12.67
C ILE A 191 -15.01 -5.63 -13.64
N GLY A 192 -16.13 -6.10 -13.10
CA GLY A 192 -17.37 -6.35 -13.85
C GLY A 192 -18.07 -5.07 -14.36
N LEU A 193 -17.41 -3.91 -14.29
CA LEU A 193 -17.91 -2.62 -14.79
C LEU A 193 -17.80 -2.48 -16.32
N GLU A 194 -17.18 -3.44 -17.02
CA GLU A 194 -17.12 -3.46 -18.49
C GLU A 194 -18.44 -3.90 -19.16
N ARG A 195 -19.59 -3.56 -18.60
CA ARG A 195 -20.83 -3.61 -19.39
C ARG A 195 -20.79 -2.61 -20.55
N ALA A 196 -19.95 -1.58 -20.43
CA ALA A 196 -19.75 -0.56 -21.44
C ALA A 196 -18.25 -0.44 -21.81
N PRO A 197 -17.76 -1.06 -22.90
CA PRO A 197 -16.38 -0.87 -23.33
C PRO A 197 -16.14 0.62 -23.61
N ILE A 198 -14.99 1.12 -23.18
CA ILE A 198 -14.55 2.49 -23.51
C ILE A 198 -14.35 2.53 -25.02
N GLU A 199 -15.05 3.44 -25.71
CA GLU A 199 -14.90 3.60 -27.16
C GLU A 199 -13.76 4.58 -27.46
N LYS A 200 -13.76 5.72 -26.76
CA LYS A 200 -12.85 6.83 -27.04
C LYS A 200 -12.59 7.67 -25.80
N VAL A 201 -11.38 8.21 -25.68
CA VAL A 201 -11.05 9.26 -24.72
C VAL A 201 -10.38 10.41 -25.45
N VAL A 202 -10.87 11.64 -25.28
CA VAL A 202 -10.38 12.85 -25.95
C VAL A 202 -9.97 13.90 -24.93
N ALA A 203 -8.82 14.53 -25.14
CA ALA A 203 -8.34 15.60 -24.29
C ALA A 203 -9.19 16.87 -24.47
N THR A 204 -9.80 17.38 -23.41
CA THR A 204 -10.59 18.63 -23.43
C THR A 204 -9.72 19.85 -23.17
N THR A 205 -8.64 19.66 -22.40
CA THR A 205 -7.55 20.61 -22.20
C THR A 205 -6.24 19.99 -22.66
N ASP A 206 -5.12 20.69 -22.50
CA ASP A 206 -3.83 20.03 -22.55
C ASP A 206 -3.74 19.06 -21.36
N CYS A 207 -3.31 17.82 -21.63
CA CYS A 207 -3.29 16.75 -20.65
C CYS A 207 -1.90 16.17 -20.47
N LEU A 208 -1.53 15.89 -19.22
CA LEU A 208 -0.36 15.09 -18.85
C LEU A 208 -0.84 13.76 -18.30
N LEU A 209 -0.32 12.65 -18.84
CA LEU A 209 -0.67 11.30 -18.43
C LEU A 209 0.56 10.48 -18.11
N TYR A 210 0.37 9.49 -17.24
CA TYR A 210 1.28 8.38 -17.07
C TYR A 210 0.65 7.09 -17.62
N LYS A 211 1.36 6.41 -18.51
CA LYS A 211 0.87 5.25 -19.25
C LYS A 211 1.65 3.99 -18.88
N TRP A 212 0.95 2.89 -18.62
CA TRP A 212 1.50 1.54 -18.51
C TRP A 212 0.89 0.64 -19.58
N ASP A 213 1.72 0.00 -20.39
CA ASP A 213 1.25 -0.97 -21.39
C ASP A 213 0.84 -2.29 -20.72
N LEU A 214 0.04 -3.15 -21.38
CA LEU A 214 -0.42 -4.43 -20.82
C LEU A 214 0.73 -5.28 -20.27
N ASP A 215 1.81 -5.46 -21.05
CA ASP A 215 2.99 -6.21 -20.63
C ASP A 215 3.62 -5.67 -19.34
N ALA A 216 3.58 -4.35 -19.16
CA ALA A 216 4.06 -3.71 -17.93
C ALA A 216 3.13 -4.04 -16.76
N VAL A 217 1.82 -4.00 -16.98
CA VAL A 217 0.83 -4.35 -15.96
C VAL A 217 0.93 -5.82 -15.57
N GLU A 218 1.08 -6.74 -16.53
CA GLU A 218 1.28 -8.17 -16.27
C GLU A 218 2.58 -8.43 -15.49
N LYS A 219 3.68 -7.74 -15.84
CA LYS A 219 4.93 -7.81 -15.08
C LYS A 219 4.75 -7.33 -13.64
N MET A 220 3.98 -6.26 -13.42
CA MET A 220 3.68 -5.77 -12.06
C MET A 220 2.75 -6.71 -11.28
N ALA A 221 1.88 -7.45 -11.97
CA ALA A 221 0.99 -8.45 -11.38
C ALA A 221 1.68 -9.79 -11.08
N SER A 222 2.88 -10.01 -11.62
CA SER A 222 3.65 -11.23 -11.44
C SER A 222 3.91 -11.57 -9.95
N PRO A 223 3.89 -12.86 -9.57
CA PRO A 223 4.22 -13.31 -8.21
C PRO A 223 5.60 -12.86 -7.73
N ALA A 224 6.52 -12.56 -8.65
CA ALA A 224 7.85 -12.03 -8.33
C ALA A 224 7.80 -10.69 -7.57
N CYS A 225 6.70 -9.95 -7.65
CA CYS A 225 6.50 -8.66 -7.00
C CYS A 225 5.17 -8.62 -6.20
N ALA A 226 4.93 -9.62 -5.35
CA ALA A 226 3.66 -9.76 -4.62
C ALA A 226 3.20 -8.50 -3.85
N ALA A 227 4.14 -7.75 -3.25
CA ALA A 227 3.85 -6.49 -2.56
C ALA A 227 3.35 -5.40 -3.52
N LEU A 228 3.96 -5.28 -4.70
CA LEU A 228 3.57 -4.34 -5.74
C LEU A 228 2.17 -4.68 -6.27
N ALA A 229 1.90 -5.96 -6.55
CA ALA A 229 0.58 -6.42 -7.00
C ALA A 229 -0.52 -6.11 -5.96
N ALA A 230 -0.23 -6.29 -4.67
CA ALA A 230 -1.18 -5.94 -3.59
C ALA A 230 -1.44 -4.43 -3.51
N ALA A 231 -0.40 -3.59 -3.62
CA ALA A 231 -0.56 -2.13 -3.63
C ALA A 231 -1.36 -1.65 -4.85
N TRP A 232 -1.17 -2.26 -6.02
CA TRP A 232 -1.98 -1.99 -7.21
C TRP A 232 -3.43 -2.41 -7.02
N ARG A 233 -3.69 -3.58 -6.43
CA ARG A 233 -5.05 -4.02 -6.09
C ARG A 233 -5.78 -2.99 -5.24
N ASN A 234 -5.13 -2.47 -4.20
CA ASN A 234 -5.69 -1.41 -3.36
C ASN A 234 -5.94 -0.12 -4.14
N LEU A 235 -5.02 0.29 -5.01
CA LEU A 235 -5.17 1.49 -5.85
C LEU A 235 -6.36 1.37 -6.81
N VAL A 236 -6.54 0.19 -7.40
CA VAL A 236 -7.64 -0.11 -8.31
C VAL A 236 -8.98 -0.12 -7.57
N LEU A 237 -9.03 -0.75 -6.39
CA LEU A 237 -10.23 -0.71 -5.53
C LEU A 237 -10.58 0.72 -5.12
N TYR A 238 -9.58 1.54 -4.78
CA TYR A 238 -9.78 2.97 -4.54
C TYR A 238 -10.35 3.66 -5.78
N ALA A 239 -9.78 3.44 -6.96
CA ALA A 239 -10.24 4.09 -8.20
C ALA A 239 -11.69 3.72 -8.54
N VAL A 240 -12.08 2.46 -8.35
CA VAL A 240 -13.46 2.00 -8.51
C VAL A 240 -14.39 2.69 -7.50
N GLY A 241 -13.99 2.75 -6.22
CA GLY A 241 -14.76 3.44 -5.18
C GLY A 241 -14.90 4.94 -5.44
N ALA A 242 -13.83 5.60 -5.89
CA ALA A 242 -13.84 7.02 -6.24
C ALA A 242 -14.75 7.30 -7.45
N ALA A 243 -14.70 6.47 -8.49
CA ALA A 243 -15.59 6.59 -9.64
C ALA A 243 -17.06 6.46 -9.23
N PHE A 244 -17.40 5.52 -8.34
CA PHE A 244 -18.74 5.41 -7.78
C PHE A 244 -19.13 6.66 -6.96
N SER A 245 -18.25 7.13 -6.08
CA SER A 245 -18.50 8.31 -5.25
C SER A 245 -18.71 9.59 -6.05
N SER A 246 -18.02 9.76 -7.19
CA SER A 246 -18.17 10.95 -8.04
C SER A 246 -19.55 11.09 -8.69
N THR A 247 -20.43 10.09 -8.54
CA THR A 247 -21.83 10.19 -8.92
C THR A 247 -22.70 10.92 -7.87
N CYS A 248 -22.15 11.25 -6.70
CA CYS A 248 -22.86 11.84 -5.56
C CYS A 248 -22.52 13.34 -5.34
N ASP A 249 -22.33 14.09 -6.43
CA ASP A 249 -22.17 15.56 -6.54
C ASP A 249 -20.87 16.21 -6.01
N ASP A 250 -20.22 15.67 -4.98
CA ASP A 250 -18.98 16.28 -4.46
C ASP A 250 -17.70 15.48 -4.79
N ILE A 251 -16.66 16.18 -5.24
CA ILE A 251 -15.34 15.59 -5.51
C ILE A 251 -14.36 15.92 -4.38
N TYR A 252 -13.86 14.86 -3.74
CA TYR A 252 -12.92 14.93 -2.64
C TYR A 252 -11.60 14.25 -2.99
N ALA A 253 -10.52 14.76 -2.42
CA ALA A 253 -9.22 14.11 -2.41
C ALA A 253 -9.21 12.89 -1.47
N SER A 254 -8.15 12.08 -1.52
CA SER A 254 -8.08 10.84 -0.74
C SER A 254 -8.04 11.05 0.78
N ASN A 255 -7.57 12.21 1.23
CA ASN A 255 -7.60 12.62 2.64
C ASN A 255 -9.01 13.01 3.10
N GLY A 256 -9.91 13.29 2.16
CA GLY A 256 -11.27 13.69 2.40
C GLY A 256 -11.58 15.17 2.31
N ASP A 257 -10.57 15.99 2.04
CA ASP A 257 -10.74 17.41 1.81
C ASP A 257 -11.24 17.65 0.40
N SER A 258 -11.91 18.78 0.17
CA SER A 258 -12.30 19.19 -1.18
C SER A 258 -11.07 19.32 -2.08
N GLU A 259 -11.23 19.03 -3.37
CA GLU A 259 -10.16 19.21 -4.34
C GLU A 259 -9.69 20.68 -4.43
N VAL A 260 -8.55 20.91 -5.08
CA VAL A 260 -7.99 22.27 -5.23
C VAL A 260 -8.84 23.15 -6.14
N PRO A 261 -8.80 24.50 -5.98
CA PRO A 261 -9.41 25.41 -6.94
C PRO A 261 -8.92 25.15 -8.37
N GLY A 262 -9.83 25.14 -9.34
CA GLY A 262 -9.51 24.84 -10.74
C GLY A 262 -9.35 23.34 -11.06
N PHE A 263 -9.61 22.43 -10.12
CA PHE A 263 -9.55 20.98 -10.38
C PHE A 263 -10.44 20.57 -11.56
N LEU A 264 -11.69 21.06 -11.60
CA LEU A 264 -12.63 20.82 -12.70
C LEU A 264 -12.19 21.46 -14.03
N GLU A 265 -11.28 22.43 -13.98
CA GLU A 265 -10.71 23.12 -15.14
C GLU A 265 -9.42 22.45 -15.64
N GLY A 266 -8.92 21.44 -14.92
CA GLY A 266 -7.73 20.66 -15.29
C GLY A 266 -6.54 20.82 -14.35
N ALA A 267 -6.68 21.50 -13.21
CA ALA A 267 -5.64 21.53 -12.20
C ALA A 267 -5.35 20.12 -11.64
N ARG A 268 -4.13 19.92 -11.15
CA ARG A 268 -3.72 18.65 -10.53
C ARG A 268 -4.49 18.41 -9.23
N SER A 269 -4.87 17.16 -8.96
CA SER A 269 -5.50 16.74 -7.70
C SER A 269 -4.64 17.14 -6.50
N ARG A 270 -5.29 17.46 -5.38
CA ARG A 270 -4.64 17.71 -4.09
C ARG A 270 -3.67 16.60 -3.71
N ASP A 271 -4.02 15.35 -4.03
CA ASP A 271 -3.19 14.16 -3.78
C ASP A 271 -1.82 14.22 -4.49
N LEU A 272 -1.72 14.94 -5.61
CA LEU A 272 -0.50 15.15 -6.40
C LEU A 272 0.25 16.42 -6.00
N VAL A 273 -0.45 17.45 -5.51
CA VAL A 273 0.14 18.79 -5.27
C VAL A 273 0.64 18.95 -3.84
N GLU A 274 -0.14 18.53 -2.86
CA GLU A 274 0.19 18.81 -1.47
C GLU A 274 1.31 17.92 -0.93
N PRO A 275 2.29 18.48 -0.21
CA PRO A 275 3.28 17.68 0.47
C PRO A 275 2.61 16.74 1.49
N LEU A 276 3.30 15.66 1.85
CA LEU A 276 2.81 14.78 2.90
C LEU A 276 2.73 15.55 4.22
N SER A 277 1.59 15.43 4.90
CA SER A 277 1.39 15.92 6.27
C SER A 277 2.37 15.26 7.25
N GLU A 278 2.58 15.86 8.42
CA GLU A 278 3.51 15.30 9.41
C GLU A 278 3.13 13.88 9.86
N GLU A 279 1.83 13.55 9.85
CA GLU A 279 1.29 12.21 10.14
C GLU A 279 1.57 11.19 9.03
N GLU A 280 1.65 11.65 7.78
CA GLU A 280 1.97 10.81 6.61
C GLU A 280 3.48 10.65 6.44
N GLN A 281 4.27 11.61 6.94
CA GLN A 281 5.72 11.52 6.91
C GLN A 281 6.19 10.44 7.90
N GLN A 282 6.83 9.40 7.36
CA GLN A 282 7.57 8.42 8.16
C GLN A 282 8.85 9.08 8.71
N ARG A 283 8.73 9.95 9.72
CA ARG A 283 9.89 10.55 10.38
C ARG A 283 10.57 9.50 11.26
N ILE A 284 11.82 9.17 10.91
CA ILE A 284 12.67 8.35 11.75
C ILE A 284 13.17 9.24 12.89
N HIS A 285 12.41 9.30 13.99
CA HIS A 285 12.91 9.87 15.23
C HIS A 285 13.78 8.82 15.93
N PRO A 286 14.88 9.17 16.62
CA PRO A 286 15.63 8.21 17.43
C PRO A 286 14.76 7.49 18.47
N TRP A 287 13.80 8.20 19.07
CA TRP A 287 12.75 7.61 19.91
C TRP A 287 11.80 6.68 19.15
N SER A 288 11.56 6.92 17.86
CA SER A 288 10.81 5.98 17.01
C SER A 288 11.56 4.67 16.87
N TRP A 289 12.90 4.66 16.83
CA TRP A 289 13.67 3.43 16.81
C TRP A 289 13.52 2.62 18.11
N LEU A 290 13.55 3.29 19.27
CA LEU A 290 13.31 2.63 20.55
C LEU A 290 11.86 2.13 20.68
N LYS A 291 10.88 2.96 20.31
CA LYS A 291 9.46 2.58 20.31
C LYS A 291 9.21 1.41 19.36
N TRP A 292 9.80 1.45 18.17
CA TRP A 292 9.78 0.37 17.20
C TRP A 292 10.40 -0.87 17.80
N PHE A 293 11.62 -0.81 18.34
CA PHE A 293 12.28 -1.94 19.02
C PHE A 293 11.40 -2.57 20.11
N VAL A 294 10.73 -1.77 20.95
CA VAL A 294 9.79 -2.27 21.97
C VAL A 294 8.57 -2.93 21.33
N LEU A 295 7.97 -2.31 20.30
CA LEU A 295 6.82 -2.87 19.58
C LEU A 295 7.15 -4.19 18.87
N MET A 296 8.39 -4.35 18.40
CA MET A 296 8.85 -5.55 17.68
C MET A 296 8.94 -6.78 18.57
N HIS A 297 9.14 -6.56 19.88
CA HIS A 297 9.20 -7.60 20.90
C HIS A 297 7.87 -7.77 21.65
N ASN A 298 6.78 -7.20 21.12
CA ASN A 298 5.47 -7.42 21.71
C ASN A 298 5.02 -8.85 21.36
N PRO A 299 4.93 -9.78 22.34
CA PRO A 299 4.52 -11.16 22.06
C PRO A 299 3.07 -11.23 21.57
N ILE A 300 2.30 -10.16 21.78
CA ILE A 300 0.98 -9.97 21.24
C ILE A 300 1.15 -9.16 19.97
N VAL A 301 1.06 -9.83 18.82
CA VAL A 301 1.04 -9.15 17.51
C VAL A 301 -0.36 -8.57 17.32
N PRO A 302 -0.60 -7.25 17.42
CA PRO A 302 -1.86 -6.70 16.94
C PRO A 302 -2.05 -7.06 15.46
N SER A 303 -3.27 -7.42 15.10
CA SER A 303 -3.62 -7.81 13.74
C SER A 303 -3.20 -6.72 12.74
N GLY A 304 -2.48 -7.11 11.68
CA GLY A 304 -2.13 -6.22 10.56
C GLY A 304 -0.81 -5.42 10.67
N LEU A 305 0.02 -5.63 11.69
CA LEU A 305 1.22 -4.80 11.98
C LEU A 305 2.24 -4.58 10.85
N ARG A 306 2.36 -5.51 9.89
CA ARG A 306 3.46 -5.47 8.92
C ARG A 306 3.07 -4.90 7.57
N HIS A 307 1.77 -4.76 7.33
CA HIS A 307 1.25 -4.03 6.21
C HIS A 307 0.41 -2.93 6.82
N ASN A 308 0.85 -1.67 6.75
CA ASN A 308 -0.09 -0.54 6.71
C ASN A 308 -0.90 -0.71 5.41
N SER A 309 -1.78 -1.73 5.39
CA SER A 309 -2.67 -2.07 4.30
C SER A 309 -3.87 -1.13 4.29
N MET A 310 -4.06 -0.40 5.40
CA MET A 310 -4.90 0.77 5.45
C MET A 310 -4.04 1.97 5.07
N PRO A 311 -4.12 2.47 3.83
CA PRO A 311 -3.63 3.81 3.57
C PRO A 311 -4.28 4.77 4.58
N ASN A 312 -3.57 5.82 4.98
CA ASN A 312 -4.11 6.82 5.91
C ASN A 312 -5.48 7.36 5.45
N SER A 313 -5.77 7.33 4.14
CA SER A 313 -7.07 7.60 3.56
C SER A 313 -8.20 6.71 4.11
N GLY A 314 -7.97 5.41 4.35
CA GLY A 314 -8.95 4.50 4.97
C GLY A 314 -9.25 4.85 6.43
N MET A 315 -8.22 5.21 7.20
CA MET A 315 -8.40 5.70 8.57
C MET A 315 -9.12 7.05 8.62
N ARG A 316 -8.78 7.98 7.71
CA ARG A 316 -9.43 9.29 7.59
C ARG A 316 -10.87 9.18 7.09
N ALA A 317 -11.15 8.30 6.13
CA ALA A 317 -12.51 7.99 5.69
C ALA A 317 -13.36 7.43 6.85
N ARG A 318 -12.81 6.48 7.62
CA ARG A 318 -13.46 6.00 8.85
C ARG A 318 -13.69 7.14 9.86
N GLY A 319 -12.70 7.99 10.08
CA GLY A 319 -12.81 9.16 10.95
C GLY A 319 -13.95 10.10 10.53
N ARG A 320 -14.10 10.37 9.23
CA ARG A 320 -15.20 11.16 8.67
C ARG A 320 -16.57 10.50 8.88
N LEU A 321 -16.67 9.19 8.67
CA LEU A 321 -17.91 8.45 8.92
C LEU A 321 -18.30 8.48 10.41
N LEU A 322 -17.33 8.36 11.31
CA LEU A 322 -17.57 8.48 12.75
C LEU A 322 -17.95 9.92 13.14
N ALA A 323 -17.33 10.93 12.51
CA ALA A 323 -17.70 12.33 12.73
C ALA A 323 -19.11 12.65 12.21
N SER A 324 -19.50 12.12 11.05
CA SER A 324 -20.83 12.32 10.48
C SER A 324 -21.93 11.58 11.24
N SER A 325 -21.64 10.38 11.79
CA SER A 325 -22.57 9.68 12.69
C SER A 325 -22.79 10.47 13.98
N THR A 326 -21.70 10.99 14.57
CA THR A 326 -21.77 11.80 15.80
C THR A 326 -22.55 13.10 15.57
N THR A 327 -22.32 13.76 14.44
CA THR A 327 -23.04 14.99 14.05
C THR A 327 -24.54 14.74 13.89
N SER A 328 -24.90 13.61 13.27
CA SER A 328 -26.30 13.19 13.10
C SER A 328 -26.98 12.92 14.44
N ASP A 329 -26.28 12.31 15.39
CA ASP A 329 -26.80 12.07 16.74
C ASP A 329 -26.98 13.38 17.53
N THR A 330 -26.04 14.33 17.42
CA THR A 330 -26.24 15.67 18.01
C THR A 330 -27.43 16.40 17.41
N LEU A 331 -27.64 16.35 16.08
CA LEU A 331 -28.78 16.99 15.42
C LEU A 331 -30.11 16.32 15.79
N LEU A 332 -30.13 15.00 15.97
CA LEU A 332 -31.29 14.27 16.48
C LEU A 332 -31.57 14.59 17.95
N SER A 333 -30.54 14.72 18.78
CA SER A 333 -30.67 15.16 20.18
C SER A 333 -31.15 16.60 20.32
N HIS A 334 -30.73 17.48 19.40
CA HIS A 334 -31.14 18.87 19.39
C HIS A 334 -32.60 18.99 18.91
N ARG A 335 -33.01 18.19 17.91
CA ARG A 335 -34.42 18.11 17.47
C ARG A 335 -35.35 17.53 18.53
N SER A 336 -34.90 16.56 19.32
CA SER A 336 -35.71 16.02 20.44
C SER A 336 -35.80 17.01 21.61
N SER A 337 -34.73 17.75 21.91
CA SER A 337 -34.75 18.86 22.89
C SER A 337 -35.66 20.01 22.46
N THR A 338 -35.62 20.43 21.19
CA THR A 338 -36.50 21.49 20.67
C THR A 338 -37.97 21.03 20.61
N ARG A 339 -38.25 19.74 20.35
CA ARG A 339 -39.61 19.17 20.45
C ARG A 339 -40.12 19.10 21.89
N LEU A 340 -39.25 18.80 22.85
CA LEU A 340 -39.60 18.81 24.28
C LEU A 340 -39.85 20.24 24.81
N HIS A 341 -39.12 21.24 24.31
CA HIS A 341 -39.38 22.64 24.65
C HIS A 341 -40.66 23.21 24.00
N MET A 342 -40.99 22.83 22.74
CA MET A 342 -42.27 23.23 22.13
C MET A 342 -43.48 22.60 22.84
N THR A 343 -43.38 21.32 23.25
CA THR A 343 -44.48 20.66 23.99
C THR A 343 -44.66 21.17 25.42
N TYR A 344 -43.61 21.73 26.04
CA TYR A 344 -43.74 22.41 27.34
C TYR A 344 -44.33 23.83 27.20
N SER A 345 -44.00 24.56 26.13
CA SER A 345 -44.57 25.90 25.87
C SER A 345 -46.04 25.84 25.44
N GLU A 346 -46.45 24.84 24.67
CA GLU A 346 -47.86 24.64 24.28
C GLU A 346 -48.75 24.20 25.45
N LYS A 347 -48.19 23.53 26.47
CA LYS A 347 -48.93 23.18 27.69
C LYS A 347 -49.10 24.33 28.68
N ILE A 348 -48.31 25.39 28.57
CA ILE A 348 -48.45 26.58 29.43
C ILE A 348 -49.42 27.59 28.78
N ALA A 349 -49.50 27.63 27.45
CA ALA A 349 -50.44 28.50 26.73
C ALA A 349 -51.90 27.99 26.73
N SER A 350 -52.19 26.78 27.20
CA SER A 350 -53.55 26.25 27.35
C SER A 350 -54.11 26.31 28.79
N HIS A 351 -53.37 26.94 29.70
CA HIS A 351 -53.76 27.16 31.10
C HIS A 351 -53.68 28.62 31.57
N CYS A 352 -53.53 29.57 30.65
CA CYS A 352 -53.96 30.96 30.81
C CYS A 352 -55.09 31.22 29.82
#